data_AF-A0A7V3F9H1-F1
#
_entry.id   AF-A0A7V3F9H1-F1
#
_cell.length_a   1.000
_cell.length_b   1.000
_cell.length_c   1.000
_cell.angle_alpha   90.00
_cell.angle_beta   90.00
_cell.angle_gamma   90.00
#
_symmetry.space_group_name_H-M   'P 1'
#
loop_
_entity.id
_entity.type
_entity.pdbx_description
1 polymer ?
#
loop_
_entity_poly.entity_id
_entity_poly.type
_entity_poly.pdbx_seq_one_letter_code
_entity_poly.pdbx_strand_id
1 'polypeptide(L)'
;MPGWHVNLGANTATSTHRCSLGIVIAAMRRRGMKRGSGIVCALVLIGAMLACFPRAQPATEAMVEVRVRGVTVDPQGASPIVLLEEVQGARLMPIWVGVFEARAIAMELEKIAPPRPMTHDLIKNMLDSLKAQVTNVVITALKENTFYAQIAVARGADNVHIDARPSDAIAVALRVNAPIFVAKAVFDNAPAIDLREAEPTPVTVLKRYGLTLQNITPPLAAHFRLPRPEGVLVSNVEVGSAAEQDGLRRGDIIVEANQAKITDLHAFESTLSQGGDIALQIVRADKRLTLVLHQLTP
;
A
#
# COMPACT_ATOMS: atom_id res chain seq x y z
N MET A 1 35.64 -42.54 -20.19
CA MET A 1 35.55 -41.50 -19.15
C MET A 1 34.21 -40.79 -19.30
N PRO A 2 33.51 -40.48 -18.19
CA PRO A 2 32.25 -41.14 -17.88
C PRO A 2 31.02 -40.26 -18.08
N GLY A 3 29.88 -40.94 -18.26
CA GLY A 3 28.54 -40.37 -18.37
C GLY A 3 27.95 -39.99 -17.01
N TRP A 4 27.04 -39.02 -17.06
CA TRP A 4 26.29 -38.56 -15.90
C TRP A 4 25.01 -39.38 -15.76
N HIS A 5 25.03 -40.30 -14.79
CA HIS A 5 23.81 -40.93 -14.26
C HIS A 5 23.16 -39.96 -13.26
N VAL A 6 21.92 -39.53 -13.54
CA VAL A 6 21.07 -38.88 -12.54
C VAL A 6 20.06 -39.91 -12.06
N ASN A 7 20.08 -40.14 -10.76
CA ASN A 7 19.33 -41.16 -10.04
C ASN A 7 17.87 -40.72 -9.88
N LEU A 8 16.94 -41.41 -10.54
CA LEU A 8 15.49 -41.23 -10.37
C LEU A 8 15.03 -42.04 -9.16
N GLY A 9 15.04 -41.40 -7.99
CA GLY A 9 14.37 -41.91 -6.80
C GLY A 9 12.86 -41.71 -6.91
N ALA A 10 12.14 -42.75 -7.30
CA ALA A 10 10.70 -42.84 -7.16
C ALA A 10 10.33 -42.87 -5.67
N ASN A 11 9.55 -41.88 -5.21
CA ASN A 11 8.89 -41.94 -3.92
C ASN A 11 7.38 -41.76 -4.14
N THR A 12 6.72 -42.87 -4.45
CA THR A 12 5.27 -42.99 -4.50
C THR A 12 4.75 -43.14 -3.06
N ALA A 13 4.30 -42.04 -2.46
CA ALA A 13 3.49 -42.07 -1.24
C ALA A 13 2.06 -41.66 -1.58
N THR A 14 1.27 -42.62 -2.07
CA THR A 14 -0.19 -42.55 -2.09
C THR A 14 -0.71 -42.56 -0.65
N SER A 15 -1.16 -41.41 -0.15
CA SER A 15 -1.97 -41.34 1.08
C SER A 15 -3.43 -41.11 0.68
N THR A 16 -4.12 -42.22 0.46
CA THR A 16 -5.59 -42.28 0.44
C THR A 16 -6.12 -42.06 1.86
N HIS A 17 -6.67 -40.88 2.13
CA HIS A 17 -7.57 -40.69 3.28
C HIS A 17 -8.94 -41.28 2.96
N ARG A 18 -9.05 -42.61 3.09
CA ARG A 18 -10.33 -43.30 3.22
C ARG A 18 -10.67 -43.44 4.69
N CYS A 19 -11.88 -43.02 5.03
CA CYS A 19 -12.68 -43.39 6.18
C CYS A 19 -12.19 -44.65 6.92
N SER A 20 -11.80 -44.49 8.19
CA SER A 20 -11.62 -45.60 9.12
C SER A 20 -12.45 -45.38 10.39
N LEU A 21 -13.76 -45.19 10.20
CA LEU A 21 -14.76 -45.46 11.24
C LEU A 21 -15.23 -46.92 11.05
N GLY A 22 -14.36 -47.89 11.39
CA GLY A 22 -14.68 -49.30 11.12
C GLY A 22 -13.74 -50.38 11.65
N ILE A 23 -12.65 -50.05 12.36
CA ILE A 23 -11.63 -51.07 12.73
C ILE A 23 -11.49 -51.29 14.26
N VAL A 24 -12.17 -50.53 15.12
CA VAL A 24 -12.01 -50.69 16.58
C VAL A 24 -12.81 -51.88 17.17
N ILE A 25 -13.75 -52.48 16.43
CA ILE A 25 -14.60 -53.58 16.96
C ILE A 25 -13.98 -54.99 16.78
N ALA A 26 -12.87 -55.14 16.04
CA ALA A 26 -12.37 -56.47 15.64
C ALA A 26 -11.05 -56.94 16.33
N ALA A 27 -10.67 -56.38 17.48
CA ALA A 27 -9.42 -56.74 18.18
C ALA A 27 -9.57 -57.10 19.67
N MET A 28 -10.75 -57.58 20.10
CA MET A 28 -10.97 -58.09 21.47
C MET A 28 -11.60 -59.49 21.50
N ARG A 29 -11.11 -60.41 20.68
CA ARG A 29 -11.53 -61.82 20.75
C ARG A 29 -10.37 -62.77 20.51
N ARG A 30 -9.45 -62.85 21.48
CA ARG A 30 -8.61 -64.03 21.81
C ARG A 30 -7.58 -63.65 22.86
N ARG A 31 -7.92 -63.83 24.14
CA ARG A 31 -7.06 -64.31 25.24
C ARG A 31 -7.86 -64.23 26.53
N GLY A 32 -8.14 -65.38 27.12
CA GLY A 32 -8.76 -65.45 28.44
C GLY A 32 -7.80 -64.92 29.49
N MET A 33 -8.26 -63.96 30.30
CA MET A 33 -7.60 -63.58 31.54
C MET A 33 -8.65 -63.17 32.57
N LYS A 34 -8.42 -63.61 33.80
CA LYS A 34 -9.39 -63.74 34.90
C LYS A 34 -9.89 -62.40 35.43
N ARG A 35 -11.10 -62.45 36.00
CA ARG A 35 -11.80 -61.39 36.75
C ARG A 35 -10.88 -60.72 37.78
N GLY A 36 -10.64 -59.41 37.63
CA GLY A 36 -9.99 -58.58 38.65
C GLY A 36 -9.70 -57.16 38.13
N SER A 37 -10.26 -56.15 38.80
CA SER A 37 -9.94 -54.72 38.71
C SER A 37 -10.29 -53.94 37.44
N GLY A 38 -11.52 -53.41 37.41
CA GLY A 38 -12.04 -52.47 36.40
C GLY A 38 -11.64 -51.01 36.61
N ILE A 39 -10.34 -50.68 36.66
CA ILE A 39 -9.90 -49.26 36.80
C ILE A 39 -8.86 -48.82 35.75
N VAL A 40 -8.18 -49.75 35.05
CA VAL A 40 -7.04 -49.37 34.18
C VAL A 40 -7.44 -49.04 32.73
N CYS A 41 -8.68 -49.31 32.31
CA CYS A 41 -9.10 -49.09 30.91
C CYS A 41 -9.66 -47.67 30.63
N ALA A 42 -9.86 -46.84 31.66
CA ALA A 42 -10.46 -45.51 31.52
C ALA A 42 -9.46 -44.41 31.11
N LEU A 43 -8.14 -44.66 31.20
CA LEU A 43 -7.12 -43.62 30.97
C LEU A 43 -6.53 -43.58 29.55
N VAL A 44 -6.78 -44.59 28.70
CA VAL A 44 -6.29 -44.61 27.31
C VAL A 44 -7.29 -43.99 26.32
N LEU A 45 -8.55 -43.78 26.74
CA LEU A 45 -9.58 -43.16 25.90
C LEU A 45 -9.64 -41.63 26.00
N ILE A 46 -8.90 -41.00 26.91
CA ILE A 46 -8.86 -39.53 27.07
C ILE A 46 -7.78 -38.88 26.19
N GLY A 47 -6.73 -39.63 25.80
CA GLY A 47 -5.58 -39.10 25.05
C GLY A 47 -5.77 -38.92 23.53
N ALA A 48 -6.79 -39.54 22.93
CA ALA A 48 -7.00 -39.50 21.47
C ALA A 48 -8.14 -38.57 21.02
N MET A 49 -8.79 -37.87 21.95
CA MET A 49 -9.88 -36.91 21.66
C MET A 49 -9.41 -35.44 21.66
N LEU A 50 -8.13 -35.18 21.98
CA LEU A 50 -7.53 -33.84 22.00
C LEU A 50 -6.84 -33.45 20.67
N ALA A 51 -6.84 -34.31 19.65
CA ALA A 51 -6.20 -34.06 18.36
C ALA A 51 -7.15 -33.55 17.25
N CYS A 52 -8.41 -33.26 17.58
CA CYS A 52 -9.37 -32.59 16.70
C CYS A 52 -9.81 -31.28 17.34
N PHE A 53 -8.86 -30.37 17.60
CA PHE A 53 -9.24 -28.97 17.64
C PHE A 53 -9.57 -28.56 16.20
N PRO A 54 -10.81 -28.14 15.89
CA PRO A 54 -11.04 -27.42 14.66
C PRO A 54 -10.08 -26.23 14.67
N ARG A 55 -9.16 -26.17 13.69
CA ARG A 55 -8.37 -24.97 13.41
C ARG A 55 -9.40 -23.85 13.31
N ALA A 56 -9.45 -22.98 14.30
CA ALA A 56 -10.39 -21.87 14.32
C ALA A 56 -10.24 -21.18 12.96
N GLN A 57 -11.29 -21.25 12.14
CA GLN A 57 -11.38 -20.38 10.99
C GLN A 57 -11.29 -18.98 11.57
N PRO A 58 -10.32 -18.14 11.15
CA PRO A 58 -10.26 -16.79 11.66
C PRO A 58 -11.64 -16.19 11.43
N ALA A 59 -12.24 -15.70 12.53
CA ALA A 59 -13.46 -14.94 12.49
C ALA A 59 -13.37 -13.99 11.29
N THR A 60 -14.40 -13.92 10.45
CA THR A 60 -14.44 -13.04 9.28
C THR A 60 -13.91 -11.67 9.68
N GLU A 61 -12.62 -11.44 9.45
CA GLU A 61 -11.97 -10.20 9.81
C GLU A 61 -12.71 -9.15 9.00
N ALA A 62 -13.13 -8.07 9.65
CA ALA A 62 -13.78 -6.99 8.92
C ALA A 62 -12.86 -6.59 7.77
N MET A 63 -13.36 -6.67 6.54
CA MET A 63 -12.61 -6.33 5.34
C MET A 63 -13.11 -5.00 4.80
N VAL A 64 -12.18 -4.20 4.29
CA VAL A 64 -12.46 -2.94 3.61
C VAL A 64 -12.24 -3.16 2.12
N GLU A 65 -13.26 -2.91 1.31
CA GLU A 65 -13.13 -2.97 -0.15
C GLU A 65 -12.37 -1.74 -0.65
N VAL A 66 -11.40 -1.97 -1.53
CA VAL A 66 -10.56 -0.93 -2.11
C VAL A 66 -10.49 -1.04 -3.62
N ARG A 67 -10.20 0.08 -4.27
CA ARG A 67 -9.86 0.16 -5.69
C ARG A 67 -8.47 0.75 -5.87
N VAL A 68 -7.80 0.36 -6.95
CA VAL A 68 -6.51 0.97 -7.30
C VAL A 68 -6.79 2.34 -7.93
N ARG A 69 -6.45 3.41 -7.22
CA ARG A 69 -6.61 4.79 -7.70
C ARG A 69 -5.60 5.14 -8.79
N GLY A 70 -4.38 4.64 -8.64
CA GLY A 70 -3.29 4.87 -9.58
C GLY A 70 -1.95 4.38 -9.07
N VAL A 71 -0.95 4.49 -9.95
CA VAL A 71 0.47 4.26 -9.63
C VAL A 71 1.18 5.60 -9.77
N THR A 72 1.87 6.03 -8.71
CA THR A 72 2.63 7.27 -8.67
C THR A 72 4.07 7.00 -8.24
N VAL A 73 4.88 8.05 -8.18
CA VAL A 73 6.27 7.98 -7.73
C VAL A 73 6.41 8.78 -6.45
N ASP A 74 7.14 8.23 -5.48
CA ASP A 74 7.51 8.93 -4.27
C ASP A 74 8.41 10.14 -4.61
N PRO A 75 8.01 11.38 -4.28
CA PRO A 75 8.80 12.58 -4.58
C PRO A 75 10.16 12.62 -3.87
N GLN A 76 10.37 11.85 -2.80
CA GLN A 76 11.63 11.83 -2.03
C GLN A 76 12.58 10.72 -2.49
N GLY A 77 12.03 9.55 -2.85
CA GLY A 77 12.82 8.34 -3.09
C GLY A 77 12.80 7.82 -4.53
N ALA A 78 12.00 8.41 -5.42
CA ALA A 78 11.73 7.90 -6.77
C ALA A 78 11.19 6.45 -6.82
N SER A 79 10.80 5.89 -5.68
CA SER A 79 10.21 4.56 -5.58
C SER A 79 8.74 4.60 -6.01
N PRO A 80 8.27 3.63 -6.80
CA PRO A 80 6.86 3.55 -7.18
C PRO A 80 5.94 3.25 -6.00
N ILE A 81 4.78 3.90 -5.98
CA ILE A 81 3.72 3.73 -4.99
C ILE A 81 2.42 3.37 -5.71
N VAL A 82 1.77 2.30 -5.26
CA VAL A 82 0.39 1.97 -5.64
C VAL A 82 -0.55 2.61 -4.60
N LEU A 83 -1.51 3.40 -5.06
CA LEU A 83 -2.50 4.05 -4.20
C LEU A 83 -3.80 3.24 -4.20
N LEU A 84 -4.17 2.72 -3.03
CA LEU A 84 -5.43 2.02 -2.82
C LEU A 84 -6.44 2.94 -2.16
N GLU A 85 -7.59 3.13 -2.80
CA GLU A 85 -8.68 3.98 -2.32
C GLU A 85 -9.81 3.14 -1.75
N GLU A 86 -10.26 3.48 -0.55
CA GLU A 86 -11.44 2.88 0.06
C GLU A 86 -12.70 3.20 -0.74
N VAL A 87 -13.48 2.18 -1.12
CA VAL A 87 -14.66 2.36 -1.98
C VAL A 87 -15.79 3.11 -1.27
N GLN A 88 -15.99 2.86 0.03
CA GLN A 88 -17.07 3.45 0.84
C GLN A 88 -16.58 4.52 1.81
N GLY A 89 -15.39 5.07 1.58
CA GLY A 89 -14.75 6.02 2.47
C GLY A 89 -13.91 7.03 1.71
N ALA A 90 -12.98 7.68 2.43
CA ALA A 90 -12.11 8.71 1.86
C ALA A 90 -10.63 8.44 2.12
N ARG A 91 -10.29 7.24 2.59
CA ARG A 91 -8.91 6.88 2.93
C ARG A 91 -8.18 6.37 1.68
N LEU A 92 -6.94 6.84 1.51
CA LEU A 92 -5.95 6.33 0.57
C LEU A 92 -4.84 5.61 1.33
N MET A 93 -4.57 4.36 0.98
CA MET A 93 -3.47 3.57 1.52
C MET A 93 -2.37 3.40 0.45
N PRO A 94 -1.19 4.03 0.60
CA PRO A 94 -0.04 3.79 -0.25
C PRO A 94 0.62 2.44 0.06
N ILE A 95 1.03 1.73 -0.99
CA ILE A 95 1.93 0.57 -0.90
C ILE A 95 3.12 0.80 -1.82
N TRP A 96 4.32 0.82 -1.25
CA TRP A 96 5.56 0.87 -2.03
C TRP A 96 5.81 -0.47 -2.70
N VAL A 97 6.13 -0.43 -4.00
CA VAL A 97 6.38 -1.62 -4.82
C VAL A 97 7.62 -1.43 -5.69
N GLY A 98 8.13 -2.52 -6.25
CA GLY A 98 9.21 -2.46 -7.22
C GLY A 98 8.76 -1.86 -8.57
N VAL A 99 9.73 -1.42 -9.37
CA VAL A 99 9.50 -0.80 -10.70
C VAL A 99 8.78 -1.74 -11.65
N PHE A 100 9.12 -3.03 -11.65
CA PHE A 100 8.50 -4.01 -12.53
C PHE A 100 7.04 -4.29 -12.14
N GLU A 101 6.77 -4.38 -10.84
CA GLU A 101 5.43 -4.55 -10.29
C GLU A 101 4.53 -3.35 -10.61
N ALA A 102 5.02 -2.12 -10.35
CA ALA A 102 4.32 -0.89 -10.67
C ALA A 102 3.98 -0.80 -12.16
N ARG A 103 4.93 -1.15 -13.04
CA ARG A 103 4.69 -1.16 -14.49
C ARG A 103 3.60 -2.15 -14.89
N ALA A 104 3.60 -3.36 -14.33
CA ALA A 104 2.60 -4.38 -14.65
C ALA A 104 1.16 -3.97 -14.24
N ILE A 105 1.04 -3.21 -13.15
CA ILE A 105 -0.22 -2.63 -12.68
C ILE A 105 -0.62 -1.43 -13.55
N ALA A 106 0.30 -0.48 -13.78
CA ALA A 106 0.03 0.74 -14.54
C ALA A 106 -0.46 0.44 -15.97
N MET A 107 0.17 -0.49 -16.68
CA MET A 107 -0.26 -0.88 -18.02
C MET A 107 -1.70 -1.41 -18.06
N GLU A 108 -2.11 -2.16 -17.03
CA GLU A 108 -3.48 -2.68 -16.95
C GLU A 108 -4.50 -1.59 -16.60
N LEU A 109 -4.13 -0.66 -15.70
CA LEU A 109 -4.98 0.49 -15.37
C LEU A 109 -5.21 1.40 -16.58
N GLU A 110 -4.17 1.63 -17.37
CA GLU A 110 -4.22 2.42 -18.60
C GLU A 110 -4.76 1.64 -19.81
N LYS A 111 -5.07 0.34 -19.62
CA LYS A 111 -5.56 -0.58 -20.66
C LYS A 111 -4.64 -0.63 -21.89
N ILE A 112 -3.32 -0.54 -21.66
CA ILE A 112 -2.30 -0.66 -22.70
C ILE A 112 -2.02 -2.14 -22.96
N ALA A 113 -2.49 -2.63 -24.11
CA ALA A 113 -2.27 -4.01 -24.51
C ALA A 113 -0.82 -4.23 -25.03
N PRO A 114 -0.04 -5.13 -24.41
CA PRO A 114 1.28 -5.50 -24.92
C PRO A 114 1.17 -6.42 -26.16
N PRO A 115 2.20 -6.48 -27.03
CA PRO A 115 2.21 -7.36 -28.20
C PRO A 115 2.23 -8.85 -27.85
N ARG A 116 2.67 -9.20 -26.63
CA ARG A 116 2.68 -10.56 -26.08
C ARG A 116 2.22 -10.52 -24.63
N PRO A 117 1.53 -11.57 -24.14
CA PRO A 117 1.09 -11.65 -22.75
C PRO A 117 2.26 -11.46 -21.77
N MET A 118 2.08 -10.59 -20.78
CA MET A 118 2.97 -10.44 -19.64
C MET A 118 2.74 -11.56 -18.60
N THR A 119 3.55 -11.60 -17.55
CA THR A 119 3.48 -12.62 -16.50
C THR A 119 2.09 -12.76 -15.89
N HIS A 120 1.43 -11.64 -15.54
CA HIS A 120 0.09 -11.68 -14.94
C HIS A 120 -1.00 -12.05 -15.97
N ASP A 121 -0.79 -11.77 -17.26
CA ASP A 121 -1.66 -12.25 -18.34
C ASP A 121 -1.52 -13.77 -18.53
N LEU A 122 -0.28 -14.28 -18.45
CA LEU A 122 -0.02 -15.73 -18.46
C LEU A 122 -0.72 -16.42 -17.29
N ILE A 123 -0.66 -15.85 -16.08
CA ILE A 123 -1.36 -16.36 -14.90
C ILE A 123 -2.88 -16.42 -15.14
N LYS A 124 -3.47 -15.33 -15.67
CA LYS A 124 -4.89 -15.32 -16.06
C LYS A 124 -5.20 -16.45 -17.06
N ASN A 125 -4.41 -16.58 -18.12
CA ASN A 125 -4.64 -17.60 -19.15
C ASN A 125 -4.52 -19.03 -18.59
N MET A 126 -3.61 -19.26 -17.63
CA MET A 126 -3.49 -20.53 -16.92
C MET A 126 -4.73 -20.83 -16.07
N LEU A 127 -5.22 -19.83 -15.32
CA LEU A 127 -6.45 -19.96 -14.52
C LEU A 127 -7.67 -20.26 -15.39
N ASP A 128 -7.83 -19.53 -16.50
CA ASP A 128 -8.89 -19.74 -17.48
C ASP A 128 -8.85 -21.17 -18.04
N SER A 129 -7.66 -21.66 -18.42
CA SER A 129 -7.46 -23.02 -18.94
C SER A 129 -7.76 -24.11 -17.91
N LEU A 130 -7.46 -23.84 -16.64
CA LEU A 130 -7.74 -24.74 -15.52
C LEU A 130 -9.18 -24.65 -15.01
N LYS A 131 -10.00 -23.76 -15.58
CA LYS A 131 -11.37 -23.44 -15.15
C LYS A 131 -11.40 -23.04 -13.66
N ALA A 132 -10.43 -22.23 -13.25
CA ALA A 132 -10.30 -21.70 -11.91
C ALA A 132 -10.60 -20.19 -11.93
N GLN A 133 -11.38 -19.71 -10.98
CA GLN A 133 -11.81 -18.31 -10.92
C GLN A 133 -11.25 -17.64 -9.67
N VAL A 134 -10.57 -16.51 -9.84
CA VAL A 134 -10.20 -15.65 -8.70
C VAL A 134 -11.47 -14.99 -8.19
N THR A 135 -11.84 -15.26 -6.94
CA THR A 135 -13.06 -14.71 -6.32
C THR A 135 -12.79 -13.35 -5.69
N ASN A 136 -11.62 -13.18 -5.07
CA ASN A 136 -11.14 -11.93 -4.52
C ASN A 136 -9.65 -12.00 -4.20
N VAL A 137 -9.07 -10.84 -3.93
CA VAL A 137 -7.75 -10.70 -3.32
C VAL A 137 -7.88 -9.97 -2.00
N VAL A 138 -7.11 -10.40 -0.99
CA VAL A 138 -7.11 -9.77 0.34
C VAL A 138 -5.69 -9.42 0.73
N ILE A 139 -5.42 -8.17 1.10
CA ILE A 139 -4.21 -7.77 1.83
C ILE A 139 -4.45 -8.05 3.30
N THR A 140 -3.81 -9.11 3.82
CA THR A 140 -4.18 -9.75 5.09
C THR A 140 -3.40 -9.22 6.29
N ALA A 141 -2.14 -8.82 6.11
CA ALA A 141 -1.29 -8.43 7.23
C ALA A 141 -0.22 -7.40 6.84
N LEU A 142 0.22 -6.63 7.83
CA LEU A 142 1.41 -5.78 7.80
C LEU A 142 2.31 -6.19 8.97
N LYS A 143 3.53 -6.68 8.67
CA LYS A 143 4.52 -7.07 9.68
C LYS A 143 5.86 -6.47 9.29
N GLU A 144 6.49 -5.73 10.21
CA GLU A 144 7.82 -5.15 9.97
C GLU A 144 7.90 -4.40 8.63
N ASN A 145 6.89 -3.56 8.36
CA ASN A 145 6.76 -2.79 7.11
C ASN A 145 6.56 -3.62 5.83
N THR A 146 6.32 -4.93 5.95
CA THR A 146 6.05 -5.84 4.84
C THR A 146 4.58 -6.23 4.82
N PHE A 147 3.90 -5.92 3.71
CA PHE A 147 2.53 -6.32 3.47
C PHE A 147 2.44 -7.74 2.92
N TYR A 148 1.43 -8.48 3.35
CA TYR A 148 1.11 -9.84 2.90
C TYR A 148 -0.27 -9.84 2.25
N ALA A 149 -0.45 -10.65 1.22
CA ALA A 149 -1.73 -10.79 0.53
C ALA A 149 -2.04 -12.25 0.21
N GLN A 150 -3.31 -12.52 -0.05
CA GLN A 150 -3.80 -13.82 -0.51
C GLN A 150 -4.72 -13.64 -1.70
N ILE A 151 -4.61 -14.56 -2.66
CA ILE A 151 -5.52 -14.69 -3.80
C ILE A 151 -6.47 -15.85 -3.49
N ALA A 152 -7.77 -15.56 -3.37
CA ALA A 152 -8.79 -16.58 -3.21
C ALA A 152 -9.21 -17.09 -4.60
N VAL A 153 -9.10 -18.40 -4.82
CA VAL A 153 -9.38 -19.05 -6.10
C VAL A 153 -10.39 -20.18 -5.88
N ALA A 154 -11.50 -20.13 -6.62
CA ALA A 154 -12.51 -21.17 -6.67
C ALA A 154 -12.29 -22.08 -7.87
N ARG A 155 -12.40 -23.40 -7.66
CA ARG A 155 -12.39 -24.41 -8.72
C ARG A 155 -13.35 -25.54 -8.36
N GLY A 156 -14.52 -25.57 -8.99
CA GLY A 156 -15.56 -26.54 -8.64
C GLY A 156 -16.08 -26.30 -7.22
N ALA A 157 -15.96 -27.30 -6.34
CA ALA A 157 -16.32 -27.18 -4.93
C ALA A 157 -15.15 -26.72 -4.03
N ASP A 158 -13.94 -26.67 -4.58
CA ASP A 158 -12.74 -26.33 -3.82
C ASP A 158 -12.50 -24.82 -3.83
N ASN A 159 -12.21 -24.27 -2.66
CA ASN A 159 -11.73 -22.90 -2.49
C ASN A 159 -10.31 -22.95 -1.93
N VAL A 160 -9.38 -22.35 -2.67
CA VAL A 160 -7.95 -22.35 -2.34
C VAL A 160 -7.50 -20.91 -2.11
N HIS A 161 -6.72 -20.71 -1.05
CA HIS A 161 -6.04 -19.45 -0.79
C HIS A 161 -4.56 -19.59 -1.16
N ILE A 162 -4.09 -18.70 -2.04
CA ILE A 162 -2.71 -18.70 -2.53
C ILE A 162 -2.01 -17.49 -1.92
N ASP A 163 -0.92 -17.74 -1.19
CA ASP A 163 -0.06 -16.68 -0.64
C ASP A 163 0.58 -15.87 -1.77
N ALA A 164 0.59 -14.55 -1.63
CA ALA A 164 1.08 -13.64 -2.65
C ALA A 164 1.59 -12.33 -2.06
N ARG A 165 2.49 -11.66 -2.80
CA ARG A 165 2.80 -10.25 -2.55
C ARG A 165 1.59 -9.40 -2.96
N PRO A 166 1.30 -8.28 -2.28
CA PRO A 166 0.20 -7.39 -2.66
C PRO A 166 0.25 -6.93 -4.11
N SER A 167 1.44 -6.58 -4.62
CA SER A 167 1.62 -6.15 -6.01
C SER A 167 1.16 -7.20 -7.03
N ASP A 168 1.54 -8.46 -6.83
CA ASP A 168 1.17 -9.55 -7.73
C ASP A 168 -0.33 -9.84 -7.65
N ALA A 169 -0.86 -9.87 -6.43
CA ALA A 169 -2.27 -10.12 -6.19
C ALA A 169 -3.15 -9.02 -6.82
N ILE A 170 -2.79 -7.75 -6.65
CA ILE A 170 -3.45 -6.61 -7.31
C ILE A 170 -3.36 -6.73 -8.83
N ALA A 171 -2.18 -7.03 -9.38
CA ALA A 171 -1.99 -7.13 -10.83
C ALA A 171 -2.82 -8.26 -11.47
N VAL A 172 -3.01 -9.39 -10.77
CA VAL A 172 -3.91 -10.47 -11.18
C VAL A 172 -5.37 -10.03 -11.05
N ALA A 173 -5.76 -9.44 -9.91
CA ALA A 173 -7.13 -9.01 -9.65
C ALA A 173 -7.66 -8.04 -10.71
N LEU A 174 -6.84 -7.07 -11.13
CA LEU A 174 -7.21 -6.11 -12.18
C LEU A 174 -7.48 -6.79 -13.55
N ARG A 175 -6.70 -7.80 -13.92
CA ARG A 175 -6.83 -8.52 -15.21
C ARG A 175 -8.02 -9.46 -15.27
N VAL A 176 -8.43 -9.99 -14.12
CA VAL A 176 -9.58 -10.89 -13.98
C VAL A 176 -10.84 -10.17 -13.47
N ASN A 177 -10.74 -8.86 -13.23
CA ASN A 177 -11.79 -8.02 -12.63
C ASN A 177 -12.34 -8.57 -11.30
N ALA A 178 -11.44 -9.09 -10.44
CA ALA A 178 -11.80 -9.53 -9.10
C ALA A 178 -11.73 -8.36 -8.09
N PRO A 179 -12.62 -8.34 -7.08
CA PRO A 179 -12.59 -7.33 -6.03
C PRO A 179 -11.33 -7.47 -5.15
N ILE A 180 -10.84 -6.33 -4.68
CA ILE A 180 -9.65 -6.22 -3.83
C ILE A 180 -10.09 -5.74 -2.45
N PHE A 181 -9.65 -6.44 -1.42
CA PHE A 181 -9.94 -6.14 -0.03
C PHE A 181 -8.66 -5.91 0.77
N VAL A 182 -8.78 -5.16 1.84
CA VAL A 182 -7.75 -5.01 2.87
C VAL A 182 -8.36 -5.37 4.22
N ALA A 183 -7.66 -6.17 5.01
CA ALA A 183 -8.09 -6.43 6.39
C ALA A 183 -8.17 -5.11 7.16
N LYS A 184 -9.26 -4.87 7.89
CA LYS A 184 -9.47 -3.63 8.65
C LYS A 184 -8.31 -3.35 9.60
N ALA A 185 -7.77 -4.38 10.24
CA ALA A 185 -6.59 -4.25 11.09
C ALA A 185 -5.35 -3.74 10.34
N VAL A 186 -5.17 -4.11 9.07
CA VAL A 186 -4.10 -3.54 8.24
C VAL A 186 -4.40 -2.10 7.90
N PHE A 187 -5.63 -1.82 7.47
CA PHE A 187 -6.04 -0.49 7.02
C PHE A 187 -6.02 0.56 8.16
N ASP A 188 -6.27 0.15 9.40
CA ASP A 188 -6.22 1.02 10.58
C ASP A 188 -4.79 1.26 11.10
N ASN A 189 -3.84 0.36 10.81
CA ASN A 189 -2.45 0.46 11.29
C ASN A 189 -1.44 0.89 10.20
N ALA A 190 -1.83 0.81 8.93
CA ALA A 190 -1.01 1.26 7.82
C ALA A 190 -1.01 2.79 7.73
N PRO A 191 0.04 3.40 7.15
CA PRO A 191 -0.02 4.80 6.74
C PRO A 191 -1.22 4.96 5.80
N ALA A 192 -2.20 5.78 6.16
CA ALA A 192 -3.33 6.11 5.31
C ALA A 192 -3.50 7.63 5.28
N ILE A 193 -3.73 8.16 4.08
CA ILE A 193 -4.03 9.57 3.85
C ILE A 193 -5.54 9.69 3.82
N ASP A 194 -6.14 10.43 4.75
CA ASP A 194 -7.56 10.78 4.65
C ASP A 194 -7.73 11.92 3.64
N LEU A 195 -8.40 11.67 2.53
CA LEU A 195 -8.67 12.66 1.49
C LEU A 195 -9.58 13.79 1.97
N ARG A 196 -10.34 13.60 3.06
CA ARG A 196 -11.13 14.67 3.67
C ARG A 196 -10.28 15.63 4.48
N GLU A 197 -9.13 15.15 4.97
CA GLU A 197 -8.17 15.95 5.72
C GLU A 197 -7.03 16.50 4.83
N ALA A 198 -6.92 16.00 3.60
CA ALA A 198 -6.12 16.58 2.54
C ALA A 198 -6.77 17.88 2.04
N GLU A 199 -6.81 18.89 2.89
CA GLU A 199 -7.20 20.25 2.51
C GLU A 199 -6.32 20.68 1.34
N PRO A 200 -6.90 21.00 0.16
CA PRO A 200 -6.15 21.57 -0.94
C PRO A 200 -5.54 22.85 -0.40
N THR A 201 -4.23 22.82 -0.19
CA THR A 201 -3.55 23.96 0.39
C THR A 201 -3.72 25.09 -0.62
N PRO A 202 -4.25 26.27 -0.24
CA PRO A 202 -4.39 27.36 -1.17
C PRO A 202 -3.05 27.60 -1.89
N VAL A 203 -3.10 27.66 -3.21
CA VAL A 203 -1.96 27.93 -4.09
C VAL A 203 -2.28 29.18 -4.89
N THR A 204 -1.35 30.13 -4.91
CA THR A 204 -1.42 31.32 -5.75
C THR A 204 -0.26 31.31 -6.75
N VAL A 205 -0.58 31.55 -8.02
CA VAL A 205 0.43 31.74 -9.08
C VAL A 205 0.59 33.23 -9.35
N LEU A 206 1.75 33.77 -8.99
CA LEU A 206 2.12 35.17 -9.23
C LEU A 206 2.92 35.27 -10.51
N LYS A 207 2.22 35.20 -11.65
CA LYS A 207 2.83 35.25 -13.00
C LYS A 207 3.78 36.43 -13.19
N ARG A 208 3.46 37.59 -12.61
CA ARG A 208 4.28 38.81 -12.71
C ARG A 208 5.68 38.67 -12.11
N TYR A 209 5.87 37.72 -11.19
CA TYR A 209 7.14 37.44 -10.52
C TYR A 209 7.70 36.06 -10.89
N GLY A 210 6.96 35.25 -11.66
CA GLY A 210 7.30 33.85 -11.95
C GLY A 210 7.30 32.95 -10.70
N LEU A 211 6.39 33.20 -9.77
CA LEU A 211 6.30 32.46 -8.50
C LEU A 211 5.03 31.63 -8.40
N THR A 212 5.16 30.41 -7.87
CA THR A 212 4.04 29.65 -7.32
C THR A 212 4.22 29.54 -5.82
N LEU A 213 3.19 29.95 -5.08
CA LEU A 213 3.18 30.05 -3.64
C LEU A 213 2.10 29.15 -3.06
N GLN A 214 2.35 28.55 -1.89
CA GLN A 214 1.44 27.66 -1.19
C GLN A 214 1.41 27.99 0.31
N ASN A 215 0.24 27.94 0.95
CA ASN A 215 0.17 28.06 2.42
C ASN A 215 0.96 26.93 3.11
N ILE A 216 1.52 27.21 4.29
CA ILE A 216 2.13 26.18 5.12
C ILE A 216 1.04 25.43 5.89
N THR A 217 0.99 24.09 5.76
CA THR A 217 0.15 23.23 6.60
C THR A 217 0.92 22.71 7.82
N PRO A 218 0.26 22.23 8.90
CA PRO A 218 0.97 21.66 10.06
C PRO A 218 1.97 20.53 9.71
N PRO A 219 1.65 19.56 8.83
CA PRO A 219 2.63 18.57 8.40
C PRO A 219 3.83 19.17 7.66
N LEU A 220 3.60 20.19 6.84
CA LEU A 220 4.65 20.87 6.07
C LEU A 220 5.56 21.70 6.98
N ALA A 221 4.99 22.39 7.96
CA ALA A 221 5.73 23.10 8.99
C ALA A 221 6.67 22.19 9.77
N ALA A 222 6.20 20.99 10.16
CA ALA A 222 7.03 20.00 10.84
C ALA A 222 8.20 19.53 9.96
N HIS A 223 7.97 19.30 8.67
CA HIS A 223 9.01 18.93 7.71
C HIS A 223 10.11 20.00 7.59
N PHE A 224 9.70 21.27 7.51
CA PHE A 224 10.62 22.41 7.43
C PHE A 224 11.09 22.94 8.80
N ARG A 225 10.78 22.23 9.89
CA ARG A 225 11.17 22.56 11.27
C ARG A 225 10.76 23.97 11.70
N LEU A 226 9.64 24.45 11.19
CA LEU A 226 9.10 25.73 11.59
C LEU A 226 8.48 25.63 13.00
N PRO A 227 8.67 26.65 13.86
CA PRO A 227 8.08 26.64 15.20
C PRO A 227 6.55 26.76 15.19
N ARG A 228 5.98 27.26 14.09
CA ARG A 228 4.53 27.43 13.87
C ARG A 228 4.20 27.19 12.40
N PRO A 229 2.97 26.75 12.08
CA PRO A 229 2.49 26.63 10.70
C PRO A 229 2.09 28.00 10.14
N GLU A 230 3.04 28.93 10.11
CA GLU A 230 2.85 30.29 9.61
C GLU A 230 3.85 30.54 8.47
N GLY A 231 3.39 31.26 7.44
CA GLY A 231 4.20 31.63 6.28
C GLY A 231 3.68 31.01 4.99
N VAL A 232 4.38 31.34 3.90
CA VAL A 232 4.04 30.91 2.55
C VAL A 232 5.25 30.23 1.91
N LEU A 233 5.07 28.98 1.47
CA LEU A 233 6.09 28.20 0.77
C LEU A 233 6.19 28.62 -0.69
N VAL A 234 7.41 28.82 -1.18
CA VAL A 234 7.74 28.91 -2.59
C VAL A 234 7.80 27.50 -3.17
N SER A 235 6.73 27.08 -3.84
CA SER A 235 6.62 25.74 -4.42
C SER A 235 7.25 25.65 -5.81
N ASN A 236 7.30 26.76 -6.55
CA ASN A 236 7.99 26.86 -7.82
C ASN A 236 8.52 28.28 -8.08
N VAL A 237 9.65 28.36 -8.77
CA VAL A 237 10.23 29.60 -9.33
C VAL A 237 10.49 29.35 -10.81
N GLU A 238 9.93 30.18 -11.68
CA GLU A 238 10.12 30.08 -13.12
C GLU A 238 11.53 30.55 -13.52
N VAL A 239 12.16 29.82 -14.45
CA VAL A 239 13.50 30.16 -14.95
C VAL A 239 13.43 31.45 -15.78
N GLY A 240 14.36 32.37 -15.53
CA GLY A 240 14.43 33.70 -16.15
C GLY A 240 13.50 34.75 -15.51
N SER A 241 12.73 34.39 -14.49
CA SER A 241 11.80 35.30 -13.82
C SER A 241 12.47 36.29 -12.88
N ALA A 242 11.73 37.33 -12.46
CA ALA A 242 12.18 38.29 -11.44
C ALA A 242 12.62 37.58 -10.16
N ALA A 243 11.80 36.65 -9.69
CA ALA A 243 12.06 35.91 -8.47
C ALA A 243 13.35 35.07 -8.54
N GLU A 244 13.65 34.45 -9.69
CA GLU A 244 14.91 33.72 -9.86
C GLU A 244 16.11 34.67 -9.81
N GLN A 245 16.03 35.81 -10.50
CA GLN A 245 17.09 36.83 -10.52
C GLN A 245 17.35 37.43 -9.14
N ASP A 246 16.27 37.62 -8.37
CA ASP A 246 16.29 38.10 -6.98
C ASP A 246 16.72 37.02 -5.97
N GLY A 247 16.99 35.81 -6.46
CA GLY A 247 17.60 34.73 -5.68
C GLY A 247 16.62 33.90 -4.86
N LEU A 248 15.31 34.02 -5.08
CA LEU A 248 14.32 33.08 -4.55
C LEU A 248 14.52 31.70 -5.17
N ARG A 249 14.25 30.67 -4.38
CA ARG A 249 14.38 29.27 -4.77
C ARG A 249 13.17 28.50 -4.30
N ARG A 250 12.87 27.42 -5.01
CA ARG A 250 11.92 26.41 -4.53
C ARG A 250 12.35 25.91 -3.15
N GLY A 251 11.40 25.85 -2.22
CA GLY A 251 11.64 25.46 -0.84
C GLY A 251 11.87 26.62 0.11
N ASP A 252 11.97 27.86 -0.38
CA ASP A 252 12.00 29.04 0.48
C ASP A 252 10.64 29.25 1.16
N ILE A 253 10.66 29.71 2.41
CA ILE A 253 9.44 30.02 3.15
C ILE A 253 9.43 31.50 3.48
N ILE A 254 8.49 32.23 2.91
CA ILE A 254 8.31 33.66 3.15
C ILE A 254 7.59 33.82 4.49
N VAL A 255 8.26 34.51 5.42
CA VAL A 255 7.74 34.74 6.78
C VAL A 255 7.40 36.20 7.04
N GLU A 256 8.02 37.14 6.31
CA GLU A 256 7.71 38.56 6.38
C GLU A 256 7.86 39.21 4.98
N ALA A 257 7.02 40.20 4.68
CA ALA A 257 7.11 41.03 3.48
C ALA A 257 6.80 42.48 3.83
N ASN A 258 7.66 43.43 3.44
CA ASN A 258 7.52 44.87 3.73
C ASN A 258 7.20 45.17 5.21
N GLN A 259 7.90 44.50 6.12
CA GLN A 259 7.72 44.59 7.59
C GLN A 259 6.40 44.01 8.12
N ALA A 260 5.53 43.49 7.25
CA ALA A 260 4.34 42.75 7.65
C ALA A 260 4.67 41.26 7.82
N LYS A 261 4.18 40.69 8.92
CA LYS A 261 4.29 39.25 9.16
C LYS A 261 3.35 38.50 8.22
N ILE A 262 3.87 37.50 7.53
CA ILE A 262 3.12 36.68 6.58
C ILE A 262 2.72 35.39 7.27
N THR A 263 1.42 35.25 7.54
CA THR A 263 0.84 34.02 8.12
C THR A 263 0.32 33.09 7.04
N ASP A 264 -0.22 33.65 5.95
CA ASP A 264 -0.85 32.94 4.84
C ASP A 264 -0.74 33.75 3.52
N LEU A 265 -1.25 33.17 2.44
CA LEU A 265 -1.30 33.74 1.10
C LEU A 265 -2.11 35.04 1.04
N HIS A 266 -3.20 35.15 1.79
CA HIS A 266 -4.02 36.36 1.79
C HIS A 266 -3.26 37.55 2.40
N ALA A 267 -2.55 37.31 3.51
CA ALA A 267 -1.65 38.28 4.10
C ALA A 267 -0.55 38.69 3.10
N PHE A 268 0.02 37.74 2.36
CA PHE A 268 1.02 38.03 1.33
C PHE A 268 0.44 38.87 0.18
N GLU A 269 -0.69 38.49 -0.40
CA GLU A 269 -1.35 39.22 -1.49
C GLU A 269 -1.73 40.65 -1.11
N SER A 270 -2.09 40.86 0.16
CA SER A 270 -2.36 42.20 0.70
C SER A 270 -1.11 43.09 0.66
N THR A 271 0.09 42.53 0.85
CA THR A 271 1.35 43.29 0.73
C THR A 271 1.71 43.62 -0.71
N LEU A 272 1.38 42.75 -1.67
CA LEU A 272 1.60 43.00 -3.10
C LEU A 272 0.81 44.20 -3.62
N SER A 273 -0.34 44.49 -3.01
CA SER A 273 -1.24 45.57 -3.41
C SER A 273 -0.69 46.97 -3.11
N GLN A 274 0.39 47.07 -2.32
CA GLN A 274 1.03 48.34 -1.97
C GLN A 274 1.94 48.88 -3.10
N GLY A 275 2.28 48.03 -4.09
CA GLY A 275 3.12 48.39 -5.24
C GLY A 275 4.61 48.53 -4.90
N GLY A 276 5.45 48.52 -5.94
CA GLY A 276 6.91 48.64 -5.80
C GLY A 276 7.63 47.34 -5.43
N ASP A 277 8.91 47.48 -5.09
CA ASP A 277 9.78 46.40 -4.67
C ASP A 277 9.40 45.90 -3.28
N ILE A 278 9.58 44.60 -3.04
CA ILE A 278 9.12 43.94 -1.82
C ILE A 278 10.30 43.36 -1.06
N ALA A 279 10.56 43.89 0.12
CA ALA A 279 11.55 43.33 1.03
C ALA A 279 10.98 42.07 1.70
N LEU A 280 11.53 40.92 1.36
CA LEU A 280 11.14 39.61 1.88
C LEU A 280 12.12 39.14 2.95
N GLN A 281 11.60 38.65 4.07
CA GLN A 281 12.34 37.72 4.91
C GLN A 281 11.89 36.30 4.61
N ILE A 282 12.86 35.46 4.27
CA ILE A 282 12.65 34.05 3.98
C ILE A 282 13.40 33.16 4.97
N VAL A 283 12.92 31.93 5.13
CA VAL A 283 13.62 30.84 5.79
C VAL A 283 14.08 29.84 4.72
N ARG A 284 15.39 29.57 4.68
CA ARG A 284 16.03 28.58 3.79
C ARG A 284 17.00 27.74 4.61
N ALA A 285 16.76 26.42 4.69
CA ALA A 285 17.60 25.49 5.45
C ALA A 285 17.91 25.98 6.88
N ASP A 286 16.85 26.32 7.63
CA ASP A 286 16.90 26.84 9.01
C ASP A 286 17.57 28.22 9.18
N LYS A 287 17.94 28.90 8.09
CA LYS A 287 18.53 30.25 8.11
C LYS A 287 17.56 31.30 7.62
N ARG A 288 17.52 32.45 8.28
CA ARG A 288 16.80 33.63 7.80
C ARG A 288 17.65 34.41 6.81
N LEU A 289 17.07 34.72 5.65
CA LEU A 289 17.69 35.55 4.61
C LEU A 289 16.74 36.69 4.27
N THR A 290 17.32 37.84 3.92
CA THR A 290 16.58 38.98 3.40
C THR A 290 16.82 39.07 1.91
N LEU A 291 15.75 39.09 1.12
CA LEU A 291 15.77 39.27 -0.32
C LEU A 291 14.88 40.47 -0.68
N VAL A 292 15.11 41.05 -1.85
CA VAL A 292 14.24 42.09 -2.40
C VAL A 292 13.67 41.54 -3.69
N LEU A 293 12.35 41.40 -3.74
CA LEU A 293 11.64 40.98 -4.93
C LEU A 293 11.30 42.23 -5.75
N HIS A 294 11.98 42.39 -6.87
CA HIS A 294 11.79 43.51 -7.79
C HIS A 294 10.62 43.23 -8.72
N GLN A 295 9.93 44.30 -9.10
CA GLN A 295 8.99 44.23 -10.22
C GLN A 295 9.78 44.29 -11.53
N LEU A 296 9.74 43.21 -12.31
CA LEU A 296 10.11 43.31 -13.72
C LEU A 296 9.17 44.30 -14.38
N THR A 297 9.71 45.44 -14.78
CA THR A 297 9.03 46.36 -15.69
C THR A 297 8.93 45.66 -17.04
N PRO A 298 7.77 45.73 -17.72
CA PRO A 298 7.55 45.02 -18.98
C PRO A 298 8.53 45.41 -20.09
#